data_AF-A0A151JKI9-F1
#
_entry.id   AF-A0A151JKI9-F1
#
_cell.length_a   1.000
_cell.length_b   1.000
_cell.length_c   1.000
_cell.angle_alpha   90.00
_cell.angle_beta   90.00
_cell.angle_gamma   90.00
#
_symmetry.space_group_name_H-M   'P 1'
#
loop_
_entity.id
_entity.type
_entity.pdbx_description
1 polymer ?
#
loop_
_entity_poly.entity_id
_entity_poly.type
_entity_poly.pdbx_seq_one_letter_code
_entity_poly.pdbx_strand_id
1 'polypeptide(L)'
;MINLILTAAIYSATACAPNTGVESYDATVATALAKGAVSQRLGSVISAKTTYTKSTSENGDTVDDSDEITETIQVESNHQFGSVSIKQSGYTVVQGENQYCVELEINEF
;
A
#
# COMPACT_ATOMS: atom_id res chain seq x y z
N MET A 1 -4.39 7.37 -42.77
CA MET A 1 -3.82 6.54 -41.70
C MET A 1 -3.54 7.46 -40.52
N ILE A 2 -4.37 7.40 -39.47
CA ILE A 2 -4.15 8.17 -38.25
C ILE A 2 -3.13 7.40 -37.43
N ASN A 3 -1.92 7.95 -37.29
CA ASN A 3 -0.91 7.43 -36.38
C ASN A 3 -1.35 7.83 -34.97
N LEU A 4 -1.94 6.89 -34.24
CA LEU A 4 -2.22 7.07 -32.82
C LEU A 4 -0.89 6.91 -32.09
N ILE A 5 -0.24 8.03 -31.75
CA ILE A 5 0.90 7.99 -30.84
C ILE A 5 0.33 7.63 -29.47
N LEU A 6 0.45 6.35 -29.10
CA LEU A 6 0.14 5.87 -27.76
C LEU A 6 1.11 6.60 -26.82
N THR A 7 0.62 7.63 -26.13
CA THR A 7 1.41 8.33 -25.13
C THR A 7 1.25 7.53 -23.86
N ALA A 8 2.30 6.81 -23.44
CA ALA A 8 2.28 6.08 -22.17
C ALA A 8 1.90 7.05 -21.06
N ALA A 9 0.77 6.80 -20.39
CA ALA A 9 0.32 7.64 -19.29
C ALA A 9 1.16 7.31 -18.06
N ILE A 10 1.78 8.33 -17.46
CA ILE A 10 2.53 8.20 -16.21
C ILE A 10 1.64 8.74 -15.09
N TYR A 11 1.32 7.89 -14.13
CA TYR A 11 0.61 8.29 -12.92
C TYR A 11 1.58 8.33 -11.76
N SER A 12 1.45 9.35 -10.92
CA SER A 12 2.11 9.39 -9.63
C SER A 12 1.10 9.42 -8.49
N ALA A 13 1.42 8.80 -7.38
CA ALA A 13 0.63 8.92 -6.16
C ALA A 13 1.54 8.98 -4.95
N THR A 14 1.20 9.88 -4.03
CA THR A 14 1.91 10.04 -2.77
C THR A 14 0.96 9.74 -1.63
N ALA A 15 1.43 8.97 -0.66
CA ALA A 15 0.74 8.78 0.61
C ALA A 15 1.72 8.75 1.76
N CYS A 16 1.23 9.09 2.95
CA CYS A 16 2.02 9.17 4.17
C CYS A 16 1.37 8.35 5.28
N ALA A 17 2.21 7.70 6.09
CA ALA A 17 1.81 6.99 7.30
C ALA A 17 2.34 7.71 8.55
N PRO A 18 1.61 7.68 9.67
CA PRO A 18 2.11 8.19 10.95
C PRO A 18 3.42 7.52 11.35
N ASN A 19 4.34 8.28 11.96
CA ASN A 19 5.58 7.73 12.49
C ASN A 19 5.32 6.91 13.76
N THR A 20 5.46 5.59 13.68
CA THR A 20 5.35 4.67 14.84
C THR A 20 6.68 4.39 15.53
N GLY A 21 7.78 4.89 14.95
CA GLY A 21 9.14 4.58 15.37
C GLY A 21 9.71 3.30 14.75
N VAL A 22 8.92 2.60 13.91
CA VAL A 22 9.33 1.38 13.21
C VAL A 22 9.27 1.63 11.70
N GLU A 23 10.41 1.98 11.09
CA GLU A 23 10.47 2.39 9.68
C GLU A 23 9.92 1.33 8.72
N SER A 24 10.19 0.05 8.94
CA SER A 24 9.69 -1.02 8.08
C SER A 24 8.16 -1.13 8.10
N TYR A 25 7.55 -0.87 9.25
CA TYR A 25 6.10 -0.82 9.41
C TYR A 25 5.53 0.42 8.71
N ASP A 26 6.08 1.59 9.01
CA ASP A 26 5.61 2.88 8.46
C ASP A 26 5.72 2.91 6.93
N ALA A 27 6.82 2.38 6.38
CA ALA A 27 7.02 2.22 4.93
C ALA A 27 6.00 1.28 4.28
N THR A 28 5.66 0.18 4.97
CA THR A 28 4.64 -0.78 4.48
C THR A 28 3.27 -0.12 4.41
N VAL A 29 2.88 0.60 5.48
CA VAL A 29 1.60 1.30 5.55
C VAL A 29 1.54 2.42 4.50
N ALA A 30 2.57 3.26 4.40
CA ALA A 30 2.62 4.36 3.42
C ALA A 30 2.54 3.84 1.98
N THR A 31 3.22 2.72 1.68
CA THR A 31 3.15 2.07 0.36
C THR A 31 1.75 1.53 0.07
N ALA A 32 1.10 0.89 1.04
CA ALA A 32 -0.27 0.39 0.88
C ALA A 32 -1.26 1.52 0.62
N LEU A 33 -1.15 2.64 1.35
CA LEU A 33 -1.96 3.84 1.13
C LEU A 33 -1.73 4.44 -0.27
N ALA A 34 -0.47 4.51 -0.72
CA ALA A 34 -0.14 5.04 -2.04
C ALA A 34 -0.74 4.16 -3.15
N LYS A 35 -0.68 2.83 -3.01
CA LYS A 35 -1.35 1.89 -3.93
C LYS A 35 -2.88 2.05 -3.89
N GLY A 36 -3.48 2.25 -2.72
CA GLY A 36 -4.91 2.54 -2.59
C GLY A 36 -5.32 3.82 -3.33
N ALA A 37 -4.55 4.90 -3.19
CA ALA A 37 -4.79 6.17 -3.88
C ALA A 37 -4.71 6.03 -5.41
N VAL A 38 -3.77 5.23 -5.90
CA VAL A 38 -3.67 4.87 -7.33
C VAL A 38 -4.92 4.13 -7.78
N SER A 39 -5.31 3.11 -7.02
CA SER A 39 -6.45 2.25 -7.34
C SER A 39 -7.74 3.05 -7.51
N GLN A 40 -7.98 4.00 -6.59
CA GLN A 40 -9.12 4.91 -6.68
C GLN A 40 -9.06 5.81 -7.91
N ARG A 41 -7.88 6.37 -8.23
CA ARG A 41 -7.71 7.24 -9.41
C ARG A 41 -7.97 6.52 -10.73
N LEU A 42 -7.66 5.24 -10.77
CA LEU A 42 -7.79 4.39 -11.96
C LEU A 42 -9.15 3.69 -12.03
N GLY A 43 -10.12 4.10 -11.22
CA GLY A 43 -11.45 3.48 -11.18
C GLY A 43 -11.41 1.98 -10.88
N SER A 44 -10.37 1.52 -10.18
CA SER A 44 -10.18 0.11 -9.86
C SER A 44 -11.15 -0.33 -8.76
N VAL A 45 -11.57 -1.58 -8.82
CA VAL A 45 -12.34 -2.22 -7.75
C VAL A 45 -11.37 -2.61 -6.64
N ILE A 46 -11.60 -2.10 -5.44
CA ILE A 46 -10.81 -2.42 -4.24
C ILE A 46 -11.63 -3.37 -3.38
N SER A 47 -11.10 -4.58 -3.17
CA SER A 47 -11.67 -5.60 -2.28
C SER A 47 -10.74 -5.79 -1.10
N ALA A 48 -11.27 -5.68 0.13
CA ALA A 48 -10.50 -5.92 1.34
C ALA A 48 -11.09 -7.11 2.11
N LYS A 49 -10.24 -8.02 2.59
CA LYS A 49 -10.59 -9.16 3.43
C LYS A 49 -9.74 -9.13 4.69
N THR A 50 -10.38 -9.04 5.84
CA THR A 50 -9.72 -9.17 7.15
C THR A 50 -9.97 -10.57 7.69
N THR A 51 -8.91 -11.23 8.13
CA THR A 51 -8.96 -12.54 8.79
C THR A 51 -8.41 -12.37 10.20
N TYR A 52 -9.17 -12.79 11.21
CA TYR A 52 -8.71 -12.82 12.60
C TYR A 52 -8.54 -14.28 13.01
N THR A 53 -7.35 -14.60 13.51
CA THR A 53 -6.99 -15.93 13.99
C THR A 53 -6.59 -15.79 15.45
N LYS A 54 -7.36 -16.43 16.33
CA LYS A 54 -6.98 -16.63 17.74
C LYS A 54 -6.43 -18.04 17.90
N SER A 55 -5.22 -18.17 18.40
CA SER A 55 -4.59 -19.45 18.71
C SER A 55 -4.26 -19.50 20.19
N THR A 56 -4.78 -20.49 20.90
CA THR A 56 -4.42 -20.77 22.29
C THR A 56 -3.58 -22.05 22.30
N SER A 57 -2.36 -21.97 22.81
CA SER A 57 -1.45 -23.09 22.95
C SER A 57 -1.16 -23.32 24.43
N GLU A 58 -1.47 -24.52 24.93
CA GLU A 58 -1.11 -24.94 26.29
C GLU A 58 0.19 -25.73 26.23
N ASN A 59 1.21 -25.26 26.95
CA ASN A 59 2.51 -25.91 27.04
C ASN A 59 2.91 -26.06 28.52
N GLY A 60 2.55 -27.20 29.10
CA GLY A 60 2.74 -27.47 30.54
C GLY A 60 1.80 -26.64 31.41
N ASP A 61 2.35 -25.89 32.38
CA ASP A 61 1.59 -24.98 33.27
C ASP A 61 1.35 -23.59 32.66
N THR A 62 1.73 -23.37 31.40
CA THR A 62 1.67 -22.07 30.71
C THR A 62 0.66 -22.11 29.58
N VAL A 63 -0.24 -21.11 29.56
CA VAL A 63 -1.19 -20.85 28.47
C VAL A 63 -0.64 -19.67 27.66
N ASP A 64 -0.27 -19.92 26.40
CA ASP A 64 0.12 -18.89 25.44
C ASP A 64 -1.06 -18.62 24.50
N ASP A 65 -1.61 -17.42 24.61
CA ASP A 65 -2.61 -16.89 23.68
C ASP A 65 -1.89 -16.02 22.62
N SER A 66 -2.13 -16.30 21.34
CA SER A 66 -1.73 -15.44 20.24
C SER A 66 -2.94 -15.01 19.42
N ASP A 67 -3.00 -13.71 19.16
CA ASP A 67 -3.98 -13.06 18.29
C ASP A 67 -3.27 -12.57 17.03
N GLU A 68 -3.71 -13.04 15.85
CA GLU A 68 -3.21 -12.59 14.56
C GLU A 68 -4.35 -11.98 13.75
N ILE A 69 -4.14 -10.77 13.24
CA ILE A 69 -5.03 -10.14 12.26
C ILE A 69 -4.27 -10.05 10.94
N THR A 70 -4.81 -10.69 9.90
CA THR A 70 -4.30 -10.61 8.53
C THR A 70 -5.26 -9.78 7.69
N GLU A 71 -4.79 -8.68 7.11
CA GLU A 71 -5.54 -7.90 6.13
C GLU A 71 -5.04 -8.20 4.72
N THR A 72 -5.94 -8.56 3.82
CA THR A 72 -5.67 -8.74 2.40
C THR A 72 -6.42 -7.68 1.62
N ILE A 73 -5.70 -6.82 0.91
CA ILE A 73 -6.28 -5.82 0.00
C ILE A 73 -5.97 -6.24 -1.42
N GLN A 74 -7.02 -6.51 -2.20
CA GLN A 74 -6.96 -6.85 -3.62
C GLN A 74 -7.47 -5.65 -4.43
N VAL A 75 -6.71 -5.30 -5.47
CA VAL A 75 -7.03 -4.20 -6.38
C VAL A 75 -7.19 -4.81 -7.77
N GLU A 76 -8.37 -4.64 -8.36
CA GLU A 76 -8.66 -5.08 -9.73
C GLU A 76 -8.89 -3.86 -10.62
N SER A 77 -8.05 -3.71 -11.63
CA SER A 77 -8.13 -2.62 -12.59
C SER A 77 -8.22 -3.17 -14.00
N ASN A 78 -8.99 -2.51 -14.87
CA ASN A 78 -8.95 -2.76 -16.31
C ASN A 78 -7.72 -2.12 -16.98
N HIS A 79 -6.97 -1.30 -16.23
CA HIS A 79 -5.72 -0.71 -16.70
C HIS A 79 -4.59 -1.75 -16.67
N GLN A 80 -3.86 -1.88 -17.78
CA GLN A 80 -2.66 -2.72 -17.84
C GLN A 80 -1.43 -1.87 -17.51
N PHE A 81 -0.81 -2.18 -16.37
CA PHE A 81 0.42 -1.52 -15.95
C PHE A 81 1.66 -2.25 -16.46
N GLY A 82 2.66 -1.48 -16.86
CA GLY A 82 3.99 -2.01 -17.15
C GLY A 82 4.91 -2.07 -15.96
N SER A 83 4.88 -1.07 -15.09
CA SER A 83 5.66 -1.10 -13.86
C SER A 83 5.08 -0.15 -12.82
N VAL A 84 5.25 -0.54 -11.55
CA VAL A 84 5.07 0.32 -10.38
C VAL A 84 6.42 0.42 -9.70
N SER A 85 6.93 1.63 -9.51
CA SER A 85 8.21 1.90 -8.85
C SER A 85 8.02 2.89 -7.71
N ILE A 86 8.81 2.73 -6.64
CA ILE A 86 8.93 3.76 -5.60
C ILE A 86 9.93 4.79 -6.14
N LYS A 87 9.46 6.02 -6.34
CA LYS A 87 10.28 7.13 -6.79
C LYS A 87 10.97 7.83 -5.62
N GLN A 88 10.26 7.97 -4.51
CA GLN A 88 10.79 8.54 -3.27
C GLN A 88 10.14 7.88 -2.06
N SER A 89 10.92 7.71 -1.00
CA SER A 89 10.41 7.30 0.31
C SER A 89 11.25 7.90 1.43
N GLY A 90 10.63 8.11 2.60
CA GLY A 90 11.32 8.56 3.80
C GLY A 90 10.45 9.41 4.71
N TYR A 91 11.02 9.78 5.86
CA TYR A 91 10.37 10.66 6.82
C TYR A 91 10.41 12.13 6.38
N THR A 92 9.27 12.81 6.50
CA THR A 92 9.13 14.23 6.26
C THR A 92 8.04 14.82 7.16
N VAL A 93 8.07 16.14 7.36
CA VAL A 93 7.07 16.82 8.18
C VAL A 93 5.87 17.19 7.32
N VAL A 94 4.71 16.58 7.60
CA VAL A 94 3.43 16.86 6.95
C VAL A 94 2.46 17.34 8.01
N GLN A 95 1.88 18.54 7.81
CA GLN A 95 0.94 19.15 8.76
C GLN A 95 1.47 19.29 10.20
N GLY A 96 2.79 19.44 10.36
CA GLY A 96 3.44 19.58 11.66
C GLY A 96 3.79 18.25 12.34
N GLU A 97 3.47 17.11 11.72
CA GLU A 97 3.80 15.78 12.22
C GLU A 97 4.87 15.13 11.35
N ASN A 98 5.81 14.43 11.99
CA ASN A 98 6.77 13.60 11.25
C ASN A 98 6.04 12.35 10.75
N GLN A 99 6.03 12.13 9.44
CA GLN A 99 5.34 11.02 8.79
C GLN A 99 6.26 10.35 7.78
N TYR A 100 6.11 9.04 7.58
CA TYR A 100 6.82 8.34 6.52
C TYR A 100 5.99 8.43 5.24
N CYS A 101 6.54 9.03 4.19
CA CYS A 101 5.84 9.21 2.92
C CYS A 101 6.47 8.35 1.83
N VAL A 102 5.63 7.90 0.89
CA VAL A 102 6.03 7.14 -0.31
C VAL A 102 5.40 7.80 -1.52
N GLU A 103 6.21 8.08 -2.55
CA GLU A 103 5.77 8.45 -3.88
C GLU A 103 5.95 7.26 -4.82
N LEU A 104 4.85 6.79 -5.39
CA LEU A 104 4.83 5.79 -6.45
C LEU A 104 4.78 6.46 -7.81
N GLU A 105 5.49 5.87 -8.76
CA GLU A 105 5.38 6.13 -10.19
C GLU A 105 4.85 4.87 -10.89
N ILE A 106 3.90 5.06 -11.80
CA ILE A 106 3.22 3.99 -12.50
C ILE A 106 3.26 4.30 -13.99
N ASN A 107 3.76 3.33 -14.73
CA ASN A 107 3.80 3.38 -16.18
C ASN A 107 2.67 2.50 -16.72
N GLU A 108 1.73 3.11 -17.43
CA GLU A 108 0.68 2.41 -18.18
C GLU A 108 1.21 2.01 -19.57
N PHE A 109 0.80 0.84 -20.07
CA PHE A 109 1.15 0.35 -21.40
C PHE A 109 0.27 0.94 -22.51
#